data_AF-A0A3C1BQJ2-F1
#
_entry.id   AF-A0A3C1BQJ2-F1
#
_cell.length_a   1.000
_cell.length_b   1.000
_cell.length_c   1.000
_cell.angle_alpha   90.00
_cell.angle_beta   90.00
_cell.angle_gamma   90.00
#
_symmetry.space_group_name_H-M   'P 1'
#
loop_
_entity.id
_entity.type
_entity.pdbx_description
1 polymer ?
#
loop_
_entity_poly.entity_id
_entity_poly.type
_entity_poly.pdbx_seq_one_letter_code
_entity_poly.pdbx_strand_id
1 'polypeptide(L)'
;LVAAIYRDGGYDTARETIIHLFGKRIDEDISTNSFIDSKSELQKLTQKIYGVLPEYTVLKEVGPEHNKTFVVELTIEGILHETGEGKSKKSAEKVAATKALNRLAHVS
;
A
#
# COMPACT_ATOMS: atom_id res chain seq x y z
N LEU A 1 24.51 -9.15 6.92
CA LEU A 1 24.67 -8.05 7.92
C LEU A 1 23.76 -6.88 7.54
N VAL A 2 22.43 -6.99 7.70
CA VAL A 2 21.49 -5.85 7.73
C VAL A 2 20.22 -6.30 8.49
N ALA A 3 20.27 -6.42 9.82
CA ALA A 3 19.09 -6.87 10.58
C ALA A 3 19.00 -6.27 12.00
N ALA A 4 19.63 -5.12 12.27
CA ALA A 4 19.74 -4.63 13.65
C ALA A 4 19.46 -3.13 13.85
N ILE A 5 18.84 -2.44 12.88
CA ILE A 5 18.59 -0.98 12.99
C ILE A 5 17.08 -0.63 12.96
N TYR A 6 16.19 -1.59 12.78
CA TYR A 6 14.75 -1.28 12.63
C TYR A 6 13.92 -1.26 13.92
N ARG A 7 14.57 -1.26 15.09
CA ARG A 7 13.85 -1.54 16.34
C ARG A 7 13.13 -0.36 17.00
N ASP A 8 13.26 0.89 16.56
CA ASP A 8 12.37 1.95 17.11
C ASP A 8 12.40 3.30 16.36
N GLY A 9 13.45 3.60 15.58
CA GLY A 9 13.60 4.92 14.93
C GLY A 9 13.19 5.02 13.45
N GLY A 10 12.75 3.91 12.84
CA GLY A 10 12.46 3.87 11.39
C GLY A 10 11.13 4.51 11.00
N TYR A 11 10.15 4.51 11.92
CA TYR A 11 8.77 4.92 11.64
C TYR A 11 8.63 6.44 11.45
N ASP A 12 9.39 7.25 12.19
CA ASP A 12 9.39 8.71 12.03
C ASP A 12 10.08 9.14 10.73
N THR A 13 11.24 8.56 10.41
CA THR A 13 11.96 8.85 9.15
C THR A 13 11.16 8.40 7.93
N ALA A 14 10.43 7.29 8.07
CA ALA A 14 9.47 6.83 7.10
C ALA A 14 8.35 7.81 6.86
N ARG A 15 7.72 8.25 7.96
CA ARG A 15 6.62 9.21 7.93
C ARG A 15 7.02 10.50 7.24
N GLU A 16 8.17 11.09 7.57
CA GLU A 16 8.64 12.30 6.89
C GLU A 16 8.86 12.09 5.39
N THR A 17 9.48 10.95 5.01
CA THR A 17 9.67 10.59 3.60
C THR A 17 8.32 10.46 2.87
N ILE A 18 7.32 9.86 3.52
CA ILE A 18 5.98 9.64 2.97
C ILE A 18 5.21 10.93 2.83
N ILE A 19 5.15 11.74 3.89
CA ILE A 19 4.46 13.03 3.87
C ILE A 19 5.10 13.94 2.81
N HIS A 20 6.43 13.93 2.67
CA HIS A 20 7.12 14.74 1.68
C HIS A 20 6.88 14.28 0.22
N LEU A 21 6.86 12.96 -0.03
CA LEU A 21 6.63 12.40 -1.38
C LEU A 21 5.15 12.38 -1.79
N PHE A 22 4.28 12.03 -0.85
CA PHE A 22 2.88 11.72 -1.12
C PHE A 22 1.89 12.74 -0.56
N GLY A 23 2.25 13.50 0.48
CA GLY A 23 1.37 14.54 1.03
C GLY A 23 0.95 15.59 -0.01
N LYS A 24 1.76 15.75 -1.07
CA LYS A 24 1.44 16.63 -2.20
C LYS A 24 0.70 15.92 -3.35
N ARG A 25 0.93 14.62 -3.57
CA ARG A 25 0.35 13.83 -4.67
C ARG A 25 -1.00 13.22 -4.35
N ILE A 26 -1.25 12.84 -3.10
CA ILE A 26 -2.53 12.25 -2.67
C ILE A 26 -3.68 13.27 -2.83
N ASP A 27 -3.40 14.56 -2.61
CA ASP A 27 -4.38 15.64 -2.75
C ASP A 27 -4.73 15.92 -4.22
N GLU A 28 -3.80 15.67 -5.15
CA GLU A 28 -3.95 15.98 -6.59
C GLU A 28 -4.42 14.77 -7.44
N ASP A 29 -4.16 13.52 -7.04
CA ASP A 29 -4.17 12.35 -7.96
C ASP A 29 -5.30 11.32 -7.72
N ILE A 30 -6.49 11.76 -7.30
CA ILE A 30 -7.66 10.86 -7.21
C ILE A 30 -8.18 10.44 -8.61
N SER A 31 -7.76 11.12 -9.68
CA SER A 31 -8.52 11.09 -10.94
C SER A 31 -7.97 10.19 -12.05
N THR A 32 -6.66 10.00 -12.27
CA THR A 32 -6.22 9.31 -13.50
C THR A 32 -4.86 8.62 -13.37
N ASN A 33 -4.79 7.34 -13.80
CA ASN A 33 -3.57 6.58 -14.14
C ASN A 33 -2.67 6.01 -13.01
N SER A 34 -2.93 6.28 -11.74
CA SER A 34 -2.07 5.97 -10.58
C SER A 34 -1.79 4.48 -10.19
N PHE A 35 -2.16 3.44 -10.97
CA PHE A 35 -2.04 2.03 -10.50
C PHE A 35 -0.60 1.50 -10.46
N ILE A 36 0.16 1.70 -11.53
CA ILE A 36 1.54 1.23 -11.63
C ILE A 36 2.43 2.01 -10.66
N ASP A 37 2.15 3.31 -10.51
CA ASP A 37 2.80 4.17 -9.53
C ASP A 37 2.51 3.70 -8.10
N SER A 38 1.25 3.47 -7.71
CA SER A 38 0.93 3.10 -6.32
C SER A 38 1.66 1.83 -5.84
N LYS A 39 1.73 0.77 -6.66
CA LYS A 39 2.39 -0.49 -6.27
C LYS A 39 3.92 -0.37 -6.27
N SER A 40 4.47 0.28 -7.29
CA SER A 40 5.93 0.46 -7.42
C SER A 40 6.47 1.42 -6.37
N GLU A 41 5.73 2.48 -6.06
CA GLU A 41 6.10 3.43 -5.03
C GLU A 41 5.95 2.84 -3.64
N LEU A 42 4.86 2.09 -3.37
CA LEU A 42 4.73 1.36 -2.11
C LEU A 42 5.87 0.35 -1.93
N GLN A 43 6.27 -0.38 -2.97
CA GLN A 43 7.43 -1.28 -2.90
C GLN A 43 8.73 -0.55 -2.54
N LYS A 44 9.04 0.54 -3.24
CA LYS A 44 10.24 1.36 -2.93
C LYS A 44 10.18 1.89 -1.50
N LEU A 45 9.00 2.30 -1.08
CA LEU A 45 8.75 2.88 0.21
C LEU A 45 8.96 1.86 1.33
N THR A 46 8.25 0.73 1.29
CA THR A 46 8.38 -0.33 2.30
C THR A 46 9.77 -0.94 2.29
N GLN A 47 10.43 -1.03 1.14
CA GLN A 47 11.81 -1.51 1.07
C GLN A 47 12.78 -0.50 1.71
N LYS A 48 12.58 0.80 1.50
CA LYS A 48 13.39 1.85 2.11
C LYS A 48 13.17 1.96 3.62
N ILE A 49 11.94 1.73 4.09
CA ILE A 49 11.48 2.03 5.45
C ILE A 49 11.40 0.82 6.37
N TYR A 50 11.09 -0.35 5.84
CA TYR A 50 10.94 -1.57 6.62
C TYR A 50 11.95 -2.62 6.17
N GLY A 51 12.62 -2.42 5.02
CA GLY A 51 13.50 -3.41 4.41
C GLY A 51 12.75 -4.53 3.69
N VAL A 52 11.43 -4.38 3.49
CA VAL A 52 10.54 -5.48 3.09
C VAL A 52 9.64 -5.07 1.92
N LEU A 53 9.09 -6.05 1.22
CA LEU A 53 8.16 -5.83 0.12
C LEU A 53 6.71 -6.06 0.59
N PRO A 54 5.74 -5.30 0.06
CA PRO A 54 4.32 -5.52 0.34
C PRO A 54 3.86 -6.79 -0.37
N GLU A 55 3.14 -7.64 0.34
CA GLU A 55 2.54 -8.86 -0.18
C GLU A 55 1.05 -8.63 -0.45
N TYR A 56 0.53 -9.28 -1.49
CA TYR A 56 -0.86 -9.15 -1.90
C TYR A 56 -1.51 -10.53 -1.97
N THR A 57 -2.59 -10.71 -1.21
CA THR A 57 -3.32 -11.98 -1.10
C THR A 57 -4.78 -11.77 -1.48
N VAL A 58 -5.28 -12.55 -2.44
CA VAL A 58 -6.71 -12.55 -2.77
C VAL A 58 -7.46 -13.29 -1.66
N LEU A 59 -8.24 -12.57 -0.87
CA LEU A 59 -9.04 -13.16 0.21
C LEU A 59 -10.33 -13.77 -0.32
N LYS A 60 -11.01 -13.07 -1.23
CA LYS A 60 -12.33 -13.48 -1.73
C LYS A 60 -12.55 -13.09 -3.18
N GLU A 61 -13.31 -13.93 -3.88
CA GLU A 61 -13.87 -13.65 -5.20
C GLU A 61 -15.37 -13.95 -5.14
N VAL A 62 -16.21 -12.92 -5.18
CA VAL A 62 -17.66 -13.04 -4.94
C VAL A 62 -18.44 -12.46 -6.11
N GLY A 63 -19.48 -13.16 -6.56
CA GLY A 63 -20.39 -12.70 -7.60
C GLY A 63 -20.30 -13.49 -8.91
N PRO A 64 -21.27 -13.31 -9.81
CA PRO A 64 -21.31 -13.99 -11.10
C PRO A 64 -20.17 -13.52 -12.00
N GLU A 65 -19.82 -14.31 -13.03
CA GLU A 65 -18.62 -14.09 -13.86
C GLU A 65 -18.55 -12.68 -14.47
N HIS A 66 -19.70 -12.10 -14.84
CA HIS A 66 -19.84 -10.76 -15.41
C HIS A 66 -19.95 -9.63 -14.37
N ASN A 67 -19.99 -9.95 -13.08
CA ASN A 67 -20.07 -8.97 -11.98
C ASN A 67 -19.30 -9.45 -10.74
N LYS A 68 -18.12 -10.04 -10.96
CA LYS A 68 -17.28 -10.54 -9.88
C LYS A 68 -16.61 -9.37 -9.15
N THR A 69 -16.64 -9.43 -7.82
CA THR A 69 -15.93 -8.54 -6.92
C THR A 69 -14.78 -9.32 -6.29
N PHE A 70 -13.59 -8.74 -6.32
CA PHE A 70 -12.38 -9.28 -5.74
C PHE A 70 -12.05 -8.50 -4.48
N VAL A 71 -11.68 -9.23 -3.42
CA VAL A 71 -11.16 -8.67 -2.17
C VAL A 71 -9.71 -9.10 -2.07
N VAL A 72 -8.81 -8.12 -1.98
CA VAL A 72 -7.37 -8.33 -1.85
C VAL A 72 -6.91 -7.71 -0.55
N GLU A 73 -6.14 -8.46 0.21
CA GLU A 73 -5.39 -7.97 1.36
C GLU A 73 -3.96 -7.64 0.94
N LEU A 74 -3.47 -6.54 1.47
CA LEU A 74 -2.10 -6.09 1.39
C LEU A 74 -1.48 -6.18 2.78
N THR A 75 -0.34 -6.84 2.88
CA THR A 75 0.42 -6.99 4.13
C THR A 75 1.85 -6.49 3.98
N ILE A 76 2.35 -5.80 5.00
CA ILE A 76 3.76 -5.33 5.07
C ILE A 76 4.37 -5.94 6.34
N GLU A 77 5.06 -7.08 6.21
CA GLU A 77 5.67 -7.87 7.30
C GLU A 77 4.84 -7.99 8.60
N GLY A 78 3.52 -8.10 8.47
CA GLY A 78 2.62 -8.19 9.63
C GLY A 78 2.46 -6.90 10.44
N ILE A 79 3.09 -5.81 10.01
CA ILE A 79 3.06 -4.49 10.66
C ILE A 79 1.86 -3.69 10.18
N LEU A 80 1.57 -3.77 8.87
CA LEU A 80 0.42 -3.11 8.25
C LEU A 80 -0.42 -4.14 7.49
N HIS A 81 -1.73 -4.05 7.67
CA HIS A 81 -2.72 -4.82 6.94
C HIS A 81 -3.78 -3.87 6.38
N GLU A 82 -3.98 -3.91 5.06
CA GLU A 82 -5.00 -3.12 4.37
C GLU A 82 -5.76 -3.96 3.36
N THR A 83 -7.06 -3.72 3.23
CA THR A 83 -7.90 -4.46 2.29
C THR A 83 -8.47 -3.56 1.22
N GLY A 84 -8.43 -4.03 -0.02
CA GLY A 84 -8.97 -3.36 -1.18
C GLY A 84 -9.98 -4.24 -1.91
N GLU A 85 -11.02 -3.60 -2.42
CA GLU A 85 -12.08 -4.25 -3.16
C GLU A 85 -12.17 -3.67 -4.57
N GLY A 86 -12.49 -4.51 -5.56
CA GLY A 86 -12.62 -4.06 -6.93
C GLY A 86 -13.25 -5.08 -7.87
N LYS A 87 -13.68 -4.61 -9.04
CA LYS A 87 -14.22 -5.47 -10.12
C LYS A 87 -13.18 -6.37 -10.80
N SER A 88 -11.91 -6.24 -10.42
CA SER A 88 -10.79 -7.05 -10.90
C SER A 88 -9.75 -7.19 -9.78
N LYS A 89 -8.90 -8.22 -9.83
CA LYS A 89 -7.77 -8.35 -8.90
C LYS A 89 -6.89 -7.11 -8.88
N LYS A 90 -6.58 -6.55 -10.05
CA LYS A 90 -5.78 -5.32 -10.19
C LYS A 90 -6.45 -4.11 -9.51
N SER A 91 -7.76 -3.90 -9.69
CA SER A 91 -8.43 -2.78 -9.03
C SER A 91 -8.53 -2.97 -7.52
N ALA A 92 -8.71 -4.19 -7.04
CA ALA A 92 -8.67 -4.50 -5.61
C ALA A 92 -7.27 -4.26 -5.01
N GLU A 93 -6.19 -4.72 -5.67
CA GLU A 93 -4.81 -4.42 -5.30
C GLU A 93 -4.54 -2.91 -5.26
N LYS A 94 -5.10 -2.14 -6.20
CA LYS A 94 -4.94 -0.69 -6.24
C LYS A 94 -5.50 -0.06 -4.97
N VAL A 95 -6.74 -0.41 -4.65
CA VAL A 95 -7.44 0.14 -3.50
C VAL A 95 -6.69 -0.21 -2.21
N ALA A 96 -6.18 -1.42 -2.08
CA ALA A 96 -5.38 -1.84 -0.92
C ALA A 96 -4.08 -1.02 -0.81
N ALA A 97 -3.36 -0.84 -1.93
CA ALA A 97 -2.13 -0.05 -1.98
C ALA A 97 -2.37 1.44 -1.66
N THR A 98 -3.42 2.04 -2.22
CA THR A 98 -3.78 3.43 -1.95
C THR A 98 -4.16 3.65 -0.48
N LYS A 99 -4.92 2.72 0.11
CA LYS A 99 -5.23 2.77 1.56
C LYS A 99 -3.96 2.63 2.41
N ALA A 100 -3.06 1.72 2.06
CA ALA A 100 -1.79 1.57 2.76
C ALA A 100 -0.94 2.84 2.70
N LEU A 101 -0.79 3.44 1.53
CA LEU A 101 -0.08 4.72 1.35
C LEU A 101 -0.73 5.85 2.17
N ASN A 102 -2.06 5.96 2.12
CA ASN A 102 -2.80 6.94 2.93
C ASN A 102 -2.60 6.73 4.43
N ARG A 103 -2.67 5.49 4.89
CA ARG A 103 -2.49 5.16 6.30
C ARG A 103 -1.09 5.49 6.77
N LEU A 104 -0.07 5.16 5.98
CA LEU A 104 1.30 5.52 6.29
C LEU A 104 1.53 7.05 6.25
N ALA A 105 0.77 7.79 5.45
CA ALA A 105 0.82 9.26 5.39
C ALA A 105 0.11 9.95 6.58
N HIS A 106 -0.91 9.31 7.18
CA HIS A 106 -1.77 9.91 8.22
C HIS A 106 -1.58 9.34 9.64
N VAL A 107 -0.50 8.58 9.90
CA VAL A 107 -0.22 8.15 11.28
C VAL A 107 0.08 9.40 12.13
N SER A 108 -0.84 9.67 13.07
CA SER A 108 -0.80 10.77 14.04
C SER A 108 0.03 10.40 15.26
#